data_AF-A0AAN1VIB0-F1
#
_entry.id   AF-A0AAN1VIB0-F1
#
_cell.length_a   1.000
_cell.length_b   1.000
_cell.length_c   1.000
_cell.angle_alpha   90.00
_cell.angle_beta   90.00
_cell.angle_gamma   90.00
#
_symmetry.space_group_name_H-M   'P 1'
#
loop_
_entity.id
_entity.type
_entity.pdbx_description
1 polymer ?
#
loop_
_entity_poly.entity_id
_entity_poly.type
_entity_poly.pdbx_seq_one_letter_code
_entity_poly.pdbx_strand_id
1 'polypeptide(L)'
;MRLHAQHQPIALMRADCHVCRSEGLSSRSQVLITADDRQVQALLYQIDSEMLAQDEVALSEDAWDALGIADGAVVQVRHPPVLESLAGVRQRIYGRRLGQEDMVAIVGDVVRGRYTDVHLSAFLTATATLPLSIDETIFLTRAMVDVGDRLSWEAPIVVDKHCVGGLPGNRTTPLVVAIAAANGLVMPKTSSRAITSPAGTADTMEMLAPVDLGIEQLQHVVRTEGGCVAWGGAMHLSPADDIFVRVERELDIDTEGQLIASVLSKKIAAGATHVVIDIPIGPTAKIRSREAAERLAAHLTETASHFGLALRCLYTDGSQPVGRGIGPALEARDVLAVLRNEPARPQDLRERAARVAGAVLELGGAALAGQGEALALQTLDSGRAWEKFARICAAQGGLREPPQAAHIEPLVALQAGRVVHIDNRKLSRLAKLAGAPERPAAGVSLRARLGEEISRGQPWLFLHAQTRGEMAYALEYARHAGDIITIEA
;
A
#
# COMPACT_ATOMS: atom_id res chain seq x y z
N MET A 1 -18.79 17.63 20.55
CA MET A 1 -19.18 16.22 20.76
C MET A 1 -18.05 15.20 20.51
N ARG A 2 -16.92 15.56 19.88
CA ARG A 2 -15.81 14.62 19.58
C ARG A 2 -16.26 13.35 18.85
N LEU A 3 -17.02 13.56 17.78
CA LEU A 3 -17.57 12.48 16.97
C LEU A 3 -16.53 12.03 15.94
N HIS A 4 -16.01 10.81 16.10
CA HIS A 4 -15.07 10.21 15.15
C HIS A 4 -15.82 9.27 14.19
N ALA A 5 -15.73 9.53 12.88
CA ALA A 5 -16.54 8.87 11.87
C ALA A 5 -15.71 8.23 10.74
N GLN A 6 -14.49 7.78 11.06
CA GLN A 6 -13.64 6.98 10.16
C GLN A 6 -13.51 7.58 8.75
N HIS A 7 -13.24 8.89 8.67
CA HIS A 7 -13.06 9.68 7.42
C HIS A 7 -14.34 10.13 6.72
N GLN A 8 -15.51 9.96 7.35
CA GLN A 8 -16.76 10.48 6.82
C GLN A 8 -17.13 11.81 7.51
N PRO A 9 -17.19 12.92 6.77
CA PRO A 9 -17.78 14.15 7.29
C PRO A 9 -19.25 13.93 7.64
N ILE A 10 -19.62 14.15 8.90
CA ILE A 10 -20.98 14.01 9.42
C ILE A 10 -21.44 15.36 9.96
N ALA A 11 -22.69 15.71 9.68
CA ALA A 11 -23.40 16.82 10.25
C ALA A 11 -24.62 16.31 11.02
N LEU A 12 -24.71 16.67 12.29
CA LEU A 12 -25.85 16.40 13.17
C LEU A 12 -26.62 17.70 13.35
N MET A 13 -27.89 17.69 12.99
CA MET A 13 -28.79 18.84 13.17
C MET A 13 -30.11 18.37 13.77
N ARG A 14 -30.83 19.25 14.44
CA ARG A 14 -32.17 18.91 14.94
C ARG A 14 -33.13 18.64 13.80
N ALA A 15 -33.97 17.61 13.94
CA ALA A 15 -34.98 17.28 12.93
C ALA A 15 -35.95 18.43 12.64
N ASP A 16 -36.20 19.30 13.63
CA ASP A 16 -37.06 20.46 13.50
C ASP A 16 -36.38 21.72 12.95
N CYS A 17 -35.08 21.69 12.61
CA CYS A 17 -34.40 22.83 12.01
C CYS A 17 -34.82 23.09 10.55
N HIS A 18 -34.58 24.31 10.07
CA HIS A 18 -34.96 24.71 8.71
C HIS A 18 -34.29 23.85 7.64
N VAL A 19 -33.02 23.47 7.83
CA VAL A 19 -32.27 22.60 6.90
C VAL A 19 -32.91 21.22 6.82
N CYS A 20 -33.16 20.56 7.96
CA CYS A 20 -33.75 19.22 7.99
C CYS A 20 -35.17 19.20 7.43
N ARG A 21 -35.95 20.26 7.63
CA ARG A 21 -37.28 20.40 7.01
C ARG A 21 -37.21 20.56 5.49
N SER A 22 -36.21 21.30 4.99
CA SER A 22 -36.01 21.50 3.55
C SER A 22 -35.45 20.28 2.84
N GLU A 23 -34.47 19.60 3.44
CA GLU A 23 -33.87 18.36 2.91
C GLU A 23 -34.80 17.15 3.07
N GLY A 24 -35.68 17.18 4.06
CA GLY A 24 -36.56 16.06 4.43
C GLY A 24 -35.83 14.89 5.10
N LEU A 25 -36.61 13.88 5.53
CA LEU A 25 -36.11 12.61 6.03
C LEU A 25 -35.90 11.64 4.86
N SER A 26 -34.72 11.68 4.25
CA SER A 26 -34.30 10.72 3.23
C SER A 26 -33.20 9.80 3.77
N SER A 27 -33.11 8.58 3.24
CA SER A 27 -32.00 7.70 3.55
C SER A 27 -30.72 8.26 2.91
N ARG A 28 -30.01 9.10 3.67
CA ARG A 28 -28.70 9.72 3.37
C ARG A 28 -28.75 11.10 2.71
N SER A 29 -29.55 12.02 3.26
CA SER A 29 -29.44 13.44 2.92
C SER A 29 -28.01 13.94 3.15
N GLN A 30 -27.50 14.76 2.24
CA GLN A 30 -26.18 15.40 2.36
C GLN A 30 -26.35 16.90 2.39
N VAL A 31 -25.44 17.57 3.08
CA VAL A 31 -25.39 19.03 3.14
C VAL A 31 -24.00 19.52 2.77
N LEU A 32 -23.94 20.64 2.07
CA LEU A 32 -22.71 21.41 1.89
C LEU A 32 -22.61 22.42 3.02
N ILE A 33 -21.54 22.33 3.79
CA ILE A 33 -21.24 23.25 4.89
C ILE A 33 -20.08 24.12 4.45
N THR A 34 -20.26 25.43 4.56
CA THR A 34 -19.27 26.44 4.21
C THR A 34 -18.92 27.26 5.44
N ALA A 35 -17.62 27.41 5.69
CA ALA A 35 -17.07 28.32 6.67
C ALA A 35 -15.97 29.14 5.98
N ASP A 36 -16.14 30.45 5.92
CA ASP A 36 -15.29 31.35 5.12
C ASP A 36 -15.14 30.84 3.68
N ASP A 37 -13.90 30.58 3.23
CA ASP A 37 -13.58 30.06 1.90
C ASP A 37 -13.51 28.52 1.84
N ARG A 38 -13.76 27.84 2.96
CA ARG A 38 -13.66 26.37 3.06
C ARG A 38 -15.03 25.72 3.03
N GLN A 39 -15.09 24.54 2.43
CA GLN A 39 -16.33 23.81 2.23
C GLN A 39 -16.13 22.32 2.48
N VAL A 40 -17.14 21.68 3.07
CA VAL A 40 -17.18 20.23 3.25
C VAL A 40 -18.58 19.71 2.93
N GLN A 41 -18.66 18.61 2.18
CA GLN A 41 -19.91 17.90 1.97
C GLN A 41 -20.05 16.82 3.04
N ALA A 42 -21.09 16.91 3.86
CA ALA A 42 -21.30 16.06 5.02
C ALA A 42 -22.60 15.27 4.94
N LEU A 43 -22.59 14.05 5.49
CA LEU A 43 -23.79 13.24 5.66
C LEU A 43 -24.64 13.84 6.79
N LEU A 44 -25.89 14.18 6.48
CA LEU A 44 -26.82 14.79 7.43
C LEU A 44 -27.53 13.71 8.24
N TYR A 45 -27.33 13.74 9.55
CA TYR A 45 -28.09 12.99 10.53
C TYR A 45 -29.00 13.93 11.30
N GLN A 46 -30.24 13.51 11.48
CA GLN A 46 -31.24 14.28 12.22
C GLN A 46 -31.36 13.73 13.63
N ILE A 47 -31.41 14.62 14.62
CA ILE A 47 -31.62 14.24 16.01
C ILE A 47 -32.88 14.88 16.58
N ASP A 48 -33.63 14.10 17.35
CA ASP A 48 -34.72 14.58 18.20
C ASP A 48 -34.19 14.70 19.63
N SER A 49 -33.39 15.74 19.87
CA SER A 49 -32.73 15.97 21.16
C SER A 49 -32.51 17.46 21.40
N GLU A 50 -32.56 17.86 22.67
CA GLU A 50 -32.21 19.21 23.14
C GLU A 50 -30.69 19.42 23.25
N MET A 51 -29.86 18.44 22.86
CA MET A 51 -28.40 18.57 22.86
C MET A 51 -27.87 19.65 21.91
N LEU A 52 -28.65 20.05 20.91
CA LEU A 52 -28.34 21.14 19.99
C LEU A 52 -29.48 22.17 20.02
N ALA A 53 -29.18 23.41 19.68
CA ALA A 53 -30.19 24.40 19.31
C ALA A 53 -30.65 24.23 17.85
N GLN A 54 -31.71 24.92 17.46
CA GLN A 54 -32.31 24.78 16.12
C GLN A 54 -31.44 25.39 15.01
N ASP A 55 -30.55 26.31 15.36
CA ASP A 55 -29.58 27.00 14.53
C ASP A 55 -28.15 26.46 14.69
N GLU A 56 -27.99 25.35 15.43
CA GLU A 56 -26.71 24.70 15.64
C GLU A 56 -26.56 23.45 14.76
N VAL A 57 -25.30 23.20 14.35
CA VAL A 57 -24.88 21.96 13.70
C VAL A 57 -23.69 21.40 14.47
N ALA A 58 -23.77 20.13 14.85
CA ALA A 58 -22.61 19.40 15.36
C ALA A 58 -21.93 18.65 14.22
N LEU A 59 -20.60 18.70 14.20
CA LEU A 59 -19.79 18.11 13.14
C LEU A 59 -18.96 16.95 13.68
N SER A 60 -18.64 15.97 12.83
CA SER A 60 -17.55 15.04 13.09
C SER A 60 -16.20 15.74 13.07
N GLU A 61 -15.20 15.14 13.71
CA GLU A 61 -13.82 15.67 13.70
C GLU A 61 -13.30 15.81 12.26
N ASP A 62 -13.63 14.88 11.37
CA ASP A 62 -13.25 14.95 9.95
C ASP A 62 -13.85 16.19 9.25
N ALA A 63 -15.11 16.54 9.54
CA ALA A 63 -15.76 17.73 9.00
C ALA A 63 -15.18 19.01 9.61
N TRP A 64 -14.83 18.96 10.90
CA TRP A 64 -14.23 20.06 11.63
C TRP A 64 -12.84 20.42 11.10
N ASP A 65 -11.98 19.40 10.92
CA ASP A 65 -10.63 19.54 10.39
C ASP A 65 -10.66 20.05 8.94
N ALA A 66 -11.58 19.54 8.13
CA ALA A 66 -11.77 20.00 6.74
C ALA A 66 -12.15 21.49 6.67
N LEU A 67 -13.02 21.95 7.58
CA LEU A 67 -13.42 23.36 7.64
C LEU A 67 -12.40 24.23 8.38
N GLY A 68 -11.56 23.67 9.25
CA GLY A 68 -10.58 24.41 10.06
C GLY A 68 -11.20 25.45 11.00
N ILE A 69 -12.38 25.15 11.55
CA ILE A 69 -13.14 26.07 12.41
C ILE A 69 -12.89 25.80 13.90
N ALA A 70 -13.52 26.61 14.76
CA ALA A 70 -13.54 26.43 16.20
C ALA A 70 -14.99 26.42 16.71
N ASP A 71 -15.18 26.06 17.98
CA ASP A 71 -16.51 25.95 18.57
C ASP A 71 -17.20 27.31 18.59
N GLY A 72 -18.48 27.34 18.22
CA GLY A 72 -19.23 28.59 18.03
C GLY A 72 -18.96 29.34 16.72
N ALA A 73 -18.18 28.78 15.78
CA ALA A 73 -18.02 29.36 14.45
C ALA A 73 -19.35 29.38 13.67
N VAL A 74 -19.59 30.48 12.95
CA VAL A 74 -20.76 30.61 12.09
C VAL A 74 -20.49 29.89 10.77
N VAL A 75 -21.39 28.99 10.40
CA VAL A 75 -21.31 28.24 9.14
C VAL A 75 -22.59 28.43 8.32
N GLN A 76 -22.47 28.25 7.01
CA GLN A 76 -23.62 28.21 6.11
C GLN A 76 -23.87 26.78 5.67
N VAL A 77 -25.12 26.32 5.79
CA VAL A 77 -25.53 24.98 5.38
C VAL A 77 -26.46 25.09 4.18
N ARG A 78 -26.16 24.37 3.10
CA ARG A 78 -26.90 24.41 1.84
C ARG A 78 -27.05 23.01 1.24
N HIS A 79 -27.98 22.85 0.31
CA HIS A 79 -28.05 21.64 -0.51
C HIS A 79 -26.77 21.50 -1.36
N PRO A 80 -26.16 20.32 -1.45
CA PRO A 80 -24.99 20.11 -2.29
C PRO A 80 -25.32 20.29 -3.78
N PRO A 81 -24.38 20.74 -4.61
CA PRO A 81 -24.59 20.84 -6.04
C PRO A 81 -24.81 19.46 -6.67
N VAL A 82 -25.52 19.43 -7.79
CA VAL A 82 -25.70 18.20 -8.59
C VAL A 82 -24.33 17.74 -9.10
N LEU A 83 -24.00 16.47 -8.86
CA LEU A 83 -22.76 15.86 -9.36
C LEU A 83 -22.94 15.39 -10.80
N GLU A 84 -22.51 16.22 -11.75
CA GLU A 84 -22.59 15.91 -13.18
C GLU A 84 -21.79 14.65 -13.55
N SER A 85 -20.67 14.40 -12.87
CA SER A 85 -19.83 13.21 -13.04
C SER A 85 -20.54 11.87 -12.77
N LEU A 86 -21.62 11.86 -11.99
CA LEU A 86 -22.47 10.67 -11.79
C LEU A 86 -23.23 10.26 -13.06
N ALA A 87 -23.38 11.15 -14.04
CA ALA A 87 -23.88 10.77 -15.36
C ALA A 87 -22.96 9.73 -16.01
N GLY A 88 -21.63 9.93 -15.94
CA GLY A 88 -20.63 8.98 -16.44
C GLY A 88 -20.73 7.63 -15.72
N VAL A 89 -20.80 7.64 -14.38
CA VAL A 89 -20.96 6.40 -13.58
C VAL A 89 -22.23 5.64 -13.97
N ARG A 90 -23.36 6.34 -14.15
CA ARG A 90 -24.61 5.71 -14.61
C ARG A 90 -24.48 5.11 -16.00
N GLN A 91 -23.88 5.84 -16.94
CA GLN A 91 -23.63 5.33 -18.29
C GLN A 91 -22.72 4.09 -18.25
N ARG A 92 -21.71 4.07 -17.38
CA ARG A 92 -20.83 2.91 -17.17
C ARG A 92 -21.59 1.70 -16.66
N ILE A 93 -22.50 1.87 -15.71
CA ILE A 93 -23.36 0.78 -15.21
C ILE A 93 -24.17 0.14 -16.35
N TYR A 94 -24.60 0.92 -17.34
CA TYR A 94 -25.31 0.43 -18.53
C TYR A 94 -24.37 0.01 -19.68
N GLY A 95 -23.09 -0.24 -19.40
CA GLY A 95 -22.14 -0.84 -20.33
C GLY A 95 -21.43 0.14 -21.28
N ARG A 96 -21.54 1.46 -21.07
CA ARG A 96 -20.75 2.42 -21.85
C ARG A 96 -19.31 2.51 -21.35
N ARG A 97 -18.40 2.79 -22.28
CA ARG A 97 -17.00 3.16 -22.00
C ARG A 97 -16.94 4.62 -21.56
N LEU A 98 -16.01 4.92 -20.66
CA LEU A 98 -15.80 6.26 -20.12
C LEU A 98 -14.71 6.98 -20.93
N GLY A 99 -14.98 8.23 -21.30
CA GLY A 99 -14.00 9.08 -21.94
C GLY A 99 -13.01 9.69 -20.95
N GLN A 100 -12.03 10.42 -21.48
CA GLN A 100 -11.06 11.15 -20.65
C GLN A 100 -11.74 12.20 -19.76
N GLU A 101 -12.69 12.96 -20.31
CA GLU A 101 -13.44 13.98 -19.56
C GLU A 101 -14.26 13.37 -18.42
N ASP A 102 -14.89 12.21 -18.65
CA ASP A 102 -15.61 11.47 -17.61
C ASP A 102 -14.66 11.08 -16.47
N MET A 103 -13.49 10.52 -16.78
CA MET A 103 -12.52 10.09 -15.77
C MET A 103 -11.98 11.27 -14.96
N VAL A 104 -11.67 12.41 -15.62
CA VAL A 104 -11.23 13.63 -14.94
C VAL A 104 -12.31 14.15 -14.00
N ALA A 105 -13.57 14.19 -14.45
CA ALA A 105 -14.69 14.65 -13.63
C ALA A 105 -14.94 13.72 -12.43
N ILE A 106 -14.99 12.41 -12.66
CA ILE A 106 -15.21 11.39 -11.61
C ILE A 106 -14.09 11.46 -10.58
N VAL A 107 -12.82 11.35 -10.99
CA VAL A 107 -11.68 11.34 -10.06
C VAL A 107 -11.57 12.67 -9.32
N GLY A 108 -11.84 13.79 -9.99
CA GLY A 108 -11.86 15.11 -9.37
C GLY A 108 -12.93 15.25 -8.28
N ASP A 109 -14.13 14.72 -8.49
CA ASP A 109 -15.19 14.74 -7.47
C ASP A 109 -14.91 13.75 -6.33
N VAL A 110 -14.25 12.63 -6.62
CA VAL A 110 -13.78 11.66 -5.61
C VAL A 110 -12.79 12.31 -4.65
N VAL A 111 -11.74 12.95 -5.16
CA VAL A 111 -10.71 13.60 -4.33
C VAL A 111 -11.26 14.79 -3.54
N ARG A 112 -12.29 15.48 -4.07
CA ARG A 112 -13.00 16.55 -3.36
C ARG A 112 -14.00 16.05 -2.31
N GLY A 113 -14.07 14.74 -2.07
CA GLY A 113 -14.97 14.16 -1.05
C GLY A 113 -16.46 14.26 -1.41
N ARG A 114 -16.80 14.49 -2.69
CA ARG A 114 -18.19 14.61 -3.13
C ARG A 114 -18.86 13.26 -3.37
N TYR A 115 -18.06 12.23 -3.61
CA TYR A 115 -18.56 10.86 -3.78
C TYR A 115 -18.75 10.19 -2.42
N THR A 116 -19.95 9.63 -2.20
CA THR A 116 -20.19 8.71 -1.08
C THR A 116 -19.57 7.35 -1.36
N ASP A 117 -19.44 6.52 -0.33
CA ASP A 117 -19.03 5.12 -0.52
C ASP A 117 -19.98 4.33 -1.45
N VAL A 118 -21.25 4.74 -1.57
CA VAL A 118 -22.17 4.17 -2.56
C VAL A 118 -21.75 4.53 -3.99
N HIS A 119 -21.43 5.81 -4.23
CA HIS A 119 -20.99 6.27 -5.54
C HIS A 119 -19.66 5.61 -5.92
N LEU A 120 -18.72 5.53 -4.96
CA LEU A 120 -17.45 4.82 -5.14
C LEU A 120 -17.67 3.34 -5.45
N SER A 121 -18.46 2.64 -4.62
CA SER A 121 -18.77 1.22 -4.82
C SER A 121 -19.42 0.98 -6.18
N ALA A 122 -20.33 1.85 -6.61
CA ALA A 122 -20.99 1.75 -7.91
C ALA A 122 -19.99 1.90 -9.07
N PHE A 123 -19.10 2.88 -8.99
CA PHE A 123 -18.03 3.06 -9.99
C PHE A 123 -17.10 1.84 -10.04
N LEU A 124 -16.55 1.42 -8.89
CA LEU A 124 -15.60 0.31 -8.80
C LEU A 124 -16.20 -1.02 -9.26
N THR A 125 -17.45 -1.30 -8.86
CA THR A 125 -18.17 -2.51 -9.28
C THR A 125 -18.47 -2.49 -10.77
N ALA A 126 -18.85 -1.34 -11.33
CA ALA A 126 -19.13 -1.22 -12.75
C ALA A 126 -17.85 -1.36 -13.60
N THR A 127 -16.69 -0.88 -13.11
CA THR A 127 -15.39 -1.10 -13.77
C THR A 127 -14.83 -2.50 -13.55
N ALA A 128 -15.29 -3.25 -12.55
CA ALA A 128 -15.00 -4.67 -12.40
C ALA A 128 -15.84 -5.55 -13.32
N THR A 129 -17.12 -5.20 -13.50
CA THR A 129 -18.06 -5.95 -14.34
C THR A 129 -17.75 -5.78 -15.83
N LEU A 130 -17.42 -4.55 -16.24
CA LEU A 130 -16.85 -4.26 -17.55
C LEU A 130 -15.39 -3.82 -17.30
N PRO A 131 -14.39 -4.70 -17.43
CA PRO A 131 -12.99 -4.35 -17.19
C PRO A 131 -12.55 -3.18 -18.06
N LEU A 132 -11.77 -2.25 -17.50
CA LEU A 132 -11.24 -1.08 -18.22
C LEU A 132 -10.50 -1.51 -19.49
N SER A 133 -10.71 -0.79 -20.60
CA SER A 133 -9.82 -0.90 -21.76
C SER A 133 -8.46 -0.26 -21.47
N ILE A 134 -7.51 -0.41 -22.40
CA ILE A 134 -6.23 0.28 -22.31
C ILE A 134 -6.41 1.81 -22.27
N ASP A 135 -7.26 2.37 -23.14
CA ASP A 135 -7.56 3.80 -23.17
C ASP A 135 -8.16 4.28 -21.85
N GLU A 136 -9.15 3.56 -21.31
CA GLU A 136 -9.76 3.90 -20.01
C GLU A 136 -8.74 3.82 -18.86
N THR A 137 -7.80 2.88 -18.94
CA THR A 137 -6.70 2.75 -17.96
C THR A 137 -5.75 3.93 -18.06
N ILE A 138 -5.41 4.39 -19.27
CA ILE A 138 -4.61 5.60 -19.51
C ILE A 138 -5.35 6.83 -18.97
N PHE A 139 -6.64 6.98 -19.26
CA PHE A 139 -7.46 8.10 -18.79
C PHE A 139 -7.56 8.14 -17.26
N LEU A 140 -7.81 6.99 -16.63
CA LEU A 140 -7.83 6.88 -15.18
C LEU A 140 -6.47 7.21 -14.58
N THR A 141 -5.39 6.64 -15.12
CA THR A 141 -4.01 6.94 -14.66
C THR A 141 -3.71 8.43 -14.75
N ARG A 142 -4.05 9.09 -15.87
CA ARG A 142 -3.86 10.53 -16.07
C ARG A 142 -4.64 11.33 -15.03
N ALA A 143 -5.92 11.04 -14.88
CA ALA A 143 -6.78 11.74 -13.92
C ALA A 143 -6.28 11.59 -12.48
N MET A 144 -5.79 10.41 -12.09
CA MET A 144 -5.21 10.18 -10.76
C MET A 144 -3.90 10.95 -10.53
N VAL A 145 -3.05 11.08 -11.56
CA VAL A 145 -1.82 11.89 -11.46
C VAL A 145 -2.15 13.38 -11.37
N ASP A 146 -3.14 13.86 -12.12
CA ASP A 146 -3.43 15.30 -12.25
C ASP A 146 -4.13 15.90 -11.01
N VAL A 147 -4.76 15.07 -10.18
CA VAL A 147 -5.39 15.50 -8.92
C VAL A 147 -4.45 15.45 -7.71
N GLY A 148 -3.23 14.95 -7.88
CA GLY A 148 -2.23 14.81 -6.82
C GLY A 148 -1.05 15.77 -6.97
N ASP A 149 -0.29 15.91 -5.89
CA ASP A 149 0.99 16.61 -5.87
C ASP A 149 2.04 15.84 -6.68
N ARG A 150 3.01 16.58 -7.23
CA ARG A 150 4.11 16.01 -8.00
C ARG A 150 5.45 16.37 -7.39
N LEU A 151 6.30 15.36 -7.21
CA LEU A 151 7.68 15.53 -6.81
C LEU A 151 8.57 15.63 -8.05
N SER A 152 9.61 16.46 -7.94
CA SER A 152 10.67 16.59 -8.94
C SER A 152 12.03 16.43 -8.28
N TRP A 153 12.99 15.96 -9.06
CA TRP A 153 14.33 15.62 -8.58
C TRP A 153 15.37 16.22 -9.52
N GLU A 154 16.49 16.65 -8.95
CA GLU A 154 17.63 17.20 -9.70
C GLU A 154 18.47 16.08 -10.34
N ALA A 155 17.81 15.17 -11.07
CA ALA A 155 18.43 14.05 -11.76
C ALA A 155 17.65 13.72 -13.04
N PRO A 156 18.32 13.46 -14.17
CA PRO A 156 17.65 13.09 -15.42
C PRO A 156 17.04 11.68 -15.35
N ILE A 157 17.66 10.78 -14.57
CA ILE A 157 17.20 9.40 -14.35
C ILE A 157 16.84 9.26 -12.88
N VAL A 158 15.56 9.00 -12.62
CA VAL A 158 15.01 8.72 -11.30
C VAL A 158 14.43 7.31 -11.37
N VAL A 159 15.09 6.38 -10.69
CA VAL A 159 14.68 4.98 -10.70
C VAL A 159 13.70 4.70 -9.56
N ASP A 160 12.75 3.80 -9.78
CA ASP A 160 11.87 3.27 -8.74
C ASP A 160 11.66 1.75 -8.98
N LYS A 161 11.18 1.06 -7.96
CA LYS A 161 10.78 -0.34 -7.98
C LYS A 161 9.42 -0.48 -7.31
N HIS A 162 8.48 -1.11 -7.99
CA HIS A 162 7.22 -1.56 -7.39
C HIS A 162 7.15 -3.09 -7.36
N CYS A 163 6.32 -3.63 -6.49
CA CYS A 163 5.97 -5.05 -6.48
C CYS A 163 4.45 -5.14 -6.46
N VAL A 164 3.85 -5.89 -7.39
CA VAL A 164 2.39 -6.11 -7.46
C VAL A 164 1.84 -6.67 -6.14
N GLY A 165 2.68 -7.39 -5.39
CA GLY A 165 2.38 -7.81 -4.04
C GLY A 165 1.68 -9.18 -3.99
N GLY A 166 0.92 -9.41 -2.92
CA GLY A 166 0.28 -10.71 -2.66
C GLY A 166 1.21 -11.78 -2.11
N LEU A 167 2.46 -11.43 -1.74
CA LEU A 167 3.43 -12.35 -1.15
C LEU A 167 3.96 -11.77 0.18
N PRO A 168 3.77 -12.46 1.32
CA PRO A 168 4.32 -12.01 2.60
C PRO A 168 5.85 -12.11 2.62
N GLY A 169 6.50 -11.29 3.46
CA GLY A 169 7.96 -11.29 3.61
C GLY A 169 8.75 -10.63 2.47
N ASN A 170 8.11 -10.18 1.38
CA ASN A 170 8.83 -9.56 0.25
C ASN A 170 9.33 -8.13 0.56
N ARG A 171 10.40 -8.01 1.36
CA ARG A 171 11.10 -6.74 1.69
C ARG A 171 12.40 -6.57 0.93
N THR A 172 12.30 -6.79 -0.37
CA THR A 172 13.40 -6.47 -1.29
C THR A 172 13.63 -4.96 -1.41
N THR A 173 12.63 -4.11 -1.12
CA THR A 173 12.73 -2.66 -1.39
C THR A 173 13.87 -1.94 -0.67
N PRO A 174 14.07 -2.05 0.67
CA PRO A 174 15.19 -1.38 1.33
C PRO A 174 16.56 -1.82 0.77
N LEU A 175 16.70 -3.10 0.43
CA LEU A 175 17.90 -3.66 -0.21
C LEU A 175 18.13 -3.04 -1.59
N VAL A 176 17.09 -2.97 -2.43
CA VAL A 176 17.17 -2.40 -3.77
C VAL A 176 17.54 -0.91 -3.72
N VAL A 177 16.93 -0.14 -2.81
CA VAL A 177 17.27 1.29 -2.62
C VAL A 177 18.72 1.46 -2.21
N ALA A 178 19.20 0.66 -1.24
CA ALA A 178 20.58 0.69 -0.80
C ALA A 178 21.57 0.36 -1.93
N ILE A 179 21.27 -0.67 -2.73
CA ILE A 179 22.12 -1.09 -3.87
C ILE A 179 22.12 -0.03 -4.97
N ALA A 180 20.96 0.51 -5.35
CA ALA A 180 20.84 1.52 -6.40
C ALA A 180 21.61 2.80 -6.02
N ALA A 181 21.37 3.33 -4.81
CA ALA A 181 22.04 4.52 -4.32
C ALA A 181 23.55 4.31 -4.09
N ALA A 182 23.98 3.09 -3.71
CA ALA A 182 25.40 2.76 -3.58
C ALA A 182 26.15 2.70 -4.92
N ASN A 183 25.41 2.62 -6.03
CA ASN A 183 25.95 2.67 -7.40
C ASN A 183 25.54 3.97 -8.13
N GLY A 184 25.21 5.02 -7.38
CA GLY A 184 25.06 6.39 -7.90
C GLY A 184 23.72 6.70 -8.56
N LEU A 185 22.72 5.82 -8.48
CA LEU A 185 21.38 6.10 -8.98
C LEU A 185 20.55 6.87 -7.94
N VAL A 186 19.62 7.71 -8.44
CA VAL A 186 18.66 8.44 -7.61
C VAL A 186 17.37 7.62 -7.49
N MET A 187 17.05 7.17 -6.27
CA MET A 187 15.91 6.29 -5.97
C MET A 187 15.09 6.78 -4.75
N PRO A 188 14.22 7.79 -4.93
CA PRO A 188 13.41 8.37 -3.87
C PRO A 188 12.15 7.52 -3.60
N LYS A 189 12.31 6.42 -2.87
CA LYS A 189 11.23 5.43 -2.76
C LYS A 189 10.15 5.88 -1.78
N THR A 190 8.94 6.11 -2.28
CA THR A 190 7.72 6.25 -1.46
C THR A 190 6.96 4.93 -1.41
N SER A 191 6.52 4.51 -0.21
CA SER A 191 5.79 3.26 -0.01
C SER A 191 4.58 3.48 0.89
N SER A 192 3.50 2.74 0.64
CA SER A 192 2.35 2.69 1.54
C SER A 192 2.66 1.79 2.75
N ARG A 193 1.92 2.01 3.85
CA ARG A 193 1.83 1.07 4.97
C ARG A 193 1.02 -0.16 4.56
N ALA A 194 1.14 -1.22 5.35
CA ALA A 194 0.35 -2.43 5.16
C ALA A 194 -1.12 -2.07 5.23
N ILE A 195 -1.87 -2.68 4.32
CA ILE A 195 -3.31 -2.59 4.37
C ILE A 195 -3.93 -3.98 4.43
N THR A 196 -3.54 -4.87 3.52
CA THR A 196 -3.94 -6.28 3.49
C THR A 196 -2.79 -7.23 3.74
N SER A 197 -1.55 -6.75 3.74
CA SER A 197 -0.37 -7.51 4.13
C SER A 197 -0.15 -7.43 5.64
N PRO A 198 0.57 -8.41 6.23
CA PRO A 198 0.94 -8.36 7.65
C PRO A 198 2.02 -7.30 7.95
N ALA A 199 2.69 -6.77 6.92
CA ALA A 199 3.50 -5.56 7.00
C ALA A 199 3.55 -4.87 5.63
N GLY A 200 3.73 -3.55 5.62
CA GLY A 200 4.08 -2.76 4.46
C GLY A 200 5.57 -2.49 4.43
N THR A 201 6.06 -1.97 3.30
CA THR A 201 7.46 -1.52 3.23
C THR A 201 7.70 -0.33 4.16
N ALA A 202 6.73 0.57 4.29
CA ALA A 202 6.82 1.67 5.25
C ALA A 202 6.86 1.16 6.70
N ASP A 203 6.01 0.20 7.10
CA ASP A 203 6.02 -0.35 8.47
C ASP A 203 7.33 -1.07 8.78
N THR A 204 7.88 -1.80 7.80
CA THR A 204 9.19 -2.45 7.95
C THR A 204 10.31 -1.41 8.08
N MET A 205 10.31 -0.39 7.22
CA MET A 205 11.34 0.65 7.25
C MET A 205 11.25 1.48 8.54
N GLU A 206 10.06 1.70 9.09
CA GLU A 206 9.86 2.43 10.35
C GLU A 206 10.58 1.78 11.55
N MET A 207 10.76 0.46 11.50
CA MET A 207 11.54 -0.28 12.49
C MET A 207 13.05 -0.02 12.37
N LEU A 208 13.50 0.51 11.23
CA LEU A 208 14.91 0.76 10.91
C LEU A 208 15.24 2.26 10.91
N ALA A 209 14.33 3.14 10.52
CA ALA A 209 14.48 4.60 10.55
C ALA A 209 13.11 5.29 10.47
N PRO A 210 12.98 6.59 10.81
CA PRO A 210 11.75 7.33 10.54
C PRO A 210 11.36 7.28 9.06
N VAL A 211 10.06 7.16 8.79
CA VAL A 211 9.48 7.12 7.43
C VAL A 211 8.58 8.31 7.11
N ASP A 212 8.10 9.01 8.15
CA ASP A 212 7.26 10.19 8.04
C ASP A 212 8.16 11.42 7.87
N LEU A 213 8.55 11.68 6.62
CA LEU A 213 9.43 12.78 6.26
C LEU A 213 8.61 13.90 5.62
N GLY A 214 8.77 15.14 6.09
CA GLY A 214 8.28 16.31 5.36
C GLY A 214 8.99 16.45 4.01
N ILE A 215 8.38 17.15 3.06
CA ILE A 215 8.91 17.29 1.67
C ILE A 215 10.34 17.83 1.66
N GLU A 216 10.64 18.85 2.46
CA GLU A 216 12.00 19.42 2.55
C GLU A 216 13.03 18.41 3.05
N GLN A 217 12.68 17.63 4.08
CA GLN A 217 13.56 16.60 4.62
C GLN A 217 13.76 15.47 3.62
N LEU A 218 12.69 15.03 2.94
CA LEU A 218 12.76 14.03 1.88
C LEU A 218 13.72 14.48 0.77
N GLN A 219 13.56 15.72 0.28
CA GLN A 219 14.45 16.30 -0.73
C GLN A 219 15.90 16.36 -0.25
N HIS A 220 16.13 16.74 1.00
CA HIS A 220 17.47 16.78 1.59
C HIS A 220 18.12 15.38 1.65
N VAL A 221 17.39 14.36 2.11
CA VAL A 221 17.87 12.97 2.18
C VAL A 221 18.25 12.47 0.79
N VAL A 222 17.37 12.67 -0.20
CA VAL A 222 17.60 12.18 -1.57
C VAL A 222 18.76 12.92 -2.23
N ARG A 223 18.87 14.24 -2.05
CA ARG A 223 20.00 15.04 -2.58
C ARG A 223 21.34 14.60 -1.98
N THR A 224 21.35 14.25 -0.70
CA THR A 224 22.57 13.90 0.02
C THR A 224 22.99 12.45 -0.24
N GLU A 225 22.04 11.52 -0.20
CA GLU A 225 22.35 10.09 -0.22
C GLU A 225 21.96 9.36 -1.51
N GLY A 226 21.20 10.00 -2.41
CA GLY A 226 20.71 9.41 -3.65
C GLY A 226 19.54 8.45 -3.45
N GLY A 227 19.07 8.21 -2.23
CA GLY A 227 17.94 7.31 -2.00
C GLY A 227 17.28 7.53 -0.66
N CYS A 228 16.02 7.13 -0.56
CA CYS A 228 15.23 7.16 0.67
C CYS A 228 14.20 6.03 0.64
N VAL A 229 13.63 5.69 1.79
CA VAL A 229 12.41 4.89 1.91
C VAL A 229 11.49 5.62 2.87
N ALA A 230 10.49 6.29 2.32
CA ALA A 230 9.54 7.13 3.06
C ALA A 230 8.11 6.61 2.91
N TRP A 231 7.24 6.99 3.86
CA TRP A 231 5.82 6.74 3.77
C TRP A 231 5.16 7.72 2.81
N GLY A 232 4.45 7.19 1.81
CA GLY A 232 3.77 8.01 0.81
C GLY A 232 2.51 8.71 1.30
N GLY A 233 1.86 8.22 2.37
CA GLY A 233 0.54 8.73 2.80
C GLY A 233 0.56 10.15 3.37
N ALA A 234 1.73 10.65 3.77
CA ALA A 234 1.91 12.05 4.17
C ALA A 234 2.03 13.01 2.97
N MET A 235 2.14 12.48 1.75
CA MET A 235 2.33 13.26 0.52
C MET A 235 1.14 13.00 -0.37
N HIS A 236 0.39 14.04 -0.75
CA HIS A 236 -0.85 13.92 -1.51
C HIS A 236 -0.60 13.55 -2.99
N LEU A 237 0.25 12.55 -3.27
CA LEU A 237 0.77 12.21 -4.60
C LEU A 237 -0.29 11.56 -5.52
N SER A 238 -1.15 10.70 -4.97
CA SER A 238 -2.26 10.08 -5.71
C SER A 238 -3.44 9.85 -4.76
N PRO A 239 -4.11 10.92 -4.30
CA PRO A 239 -5.11 10.83 -3.23
C PRO A 239 -6.32 9.97 -3.63
N ALA A 240 -6.63 9.89 -4.93
CA ALA A 240 -7.69 9.03 -5.44
C ALA A 240 -7.41 7.54 -5.18
N ASP A 241 -6.13 7.12 -5.21
CA ASP A 241 -5.74 5.74 -4.98
C ASP A 241 -6.13 5.27 -3.58
N ASP A 242 -5.79 6.04 -2.55
CA ASP A 242 -6.08 5.67 -1.17
C ASP A 242 -7.60 5.56 -0.92
N ILE A 243 -8.40 6.41 -1.57
CA ILE A 243 -9.87 6.38 -1.51
C ILE A 243 -10.43 5.14 -2.21
N PHE A 244 -9.98 4.84 -3.43
CA PHE A 244 -10.46 3.66 -4.17
C PHE A 244 -10.08 2.36 -3.45
N VAL A 245 -8.81 2.24 -3.04
CA VAL A 245 -8.30 1.03 -2.41
C VAL A 245 -9.02 0.73 -1.09
N ARG A 246 -9.52 1.74 -0.35
CA ARG A 246 -10.35 1.51 0.84
C ARG A 246 -11.61 0.71 0.49
N VAL A 247 -12.35 1.15 -0.52
CA VAL A 247 -13.63 0.54 -0.92
C VAL A 247 -13.41 -0.78 -1.67
N GLU A 248 -12.40 -0.85 -2.54
CA GLU A 248 -12.01 -2.09 -3.26
C GLU A 248 -11.81 -3.26 -2.30
N ARG A 249 -11.20 -3.00 -1.13
CA ARG A 249 -10.99 -4.05 -0.11
C ARG A 249 -12.26 -4.52 0.56
N GLU A 250 -13.18 -3.62 0.89
CA GLU A 250 -14.45 -4.00 1.51
C GLU A 250 -15.27 -4.89 0.56
N LEU A 251 -15.11 -4.67 -0.75
CA LEU A 251 -15.76 -5.43 -1.80
C LEU A 251 -14.98 -6.69 -2.23
N ASP A 252 -13.74 -6.87 -1.79
CA ASP A 252 -12.78 -7.89 -2.29
C ASP A 252 -12.64 -7.84 -3.83
N ILE A 253 -12.58 -6.63 -4.40
CA ILE A 253 -12.44 -6.37 -5.83
C ILE A 253 -11.03 -5.84 -6.12
N ASP A 254 -10.38 -6.39 -7.13
CA ASP A 254 -9.04 -6.00 -7.54
C ASP A 254 -8.91 -6.18 -9.07
N THR A 255 -9.18 -5.12 -9.81
CA THR A 255 -9.20 -5.17 -11.28
C THR A 255 -7.86 -4.76 -11.86
N GLU A 256 -7.49 -5.36 -12.99
CA GLU A 256 -6.19 -5.13 -13.63
C GLU A 256 -5.97 -3.65 -14.00
N GLY A 257 -6.98 -2.99 -14.58
CA GLY A 257 -6.89 -1.57 -14.97
C GLY A 257 -6.75 -0.63 -13.76
N GLN A 258 -7.47 -0.88 -12.67
CA GLN A 258 -7.32 -0.10 -11.43
C GLN A 258 -5.94 -0.31 -10.81
N LEU A 259 -5.45 -1.55 -10.77
CA LEU A 259 -4.11 -1.87 -10.30
C LEU A 259 -3.05 -1.11 -11.10
N ILE A 260 -3.15 -1.12 -12.43
CA ILE A 260 -2.23 -0.39 -13.31
C ILE A 260 -2.28 1.11 -12.99
N ALA A 261 -3.47 1.71 -12.93
CA ALA A 261 -3.64 3.12 -12.67
C ALA A 261 -3.13 3.54 -11.28
N SER A 262 -3.43 2.73 -10.25
CA SER A 262 -2.89 2.87 -8.90
C SER A 262 -1.36 2.89 -8.90
N VAL A 263 -0.74 1.86 -9.48
CA VAL A 263 0.71 1.69 -9.46
C VAL A 263 1.39 2.82 -10.20
N LEU A 264 0.99 3.08 -11.45
CA LEU A 264 1.65 4.05 -12.31
C LEU A 264 1.43 5.48 -11.83
N SER A 265 0.22 5.83 -11.37
CA SER A 265 -0.06 7.21 -10.91
C SER A 265 0.88 7.62 -9.77
N LYS A 266 1.06 6.76 -8.77
CA LYS A 266 2.01 6.99 -7.67
C LYS A 266 3.46 7.10 -8.13
N LYS A 267 3.88 6.32 -9.14
CA LYS A 267 5.26 6.35 -9.65
C LYS A 267 5.54 7.65 -10.41
N ILE A 268 4.59 8.06 -11.25
CA ILE A 268 4.66 9.28 -12.04
C ILE A 268 4.61 10.51 -11.12
N ALA A 269 3.70 10.53 -10.15
CA ALA A 269 3.58 11.61 -9.18
C ALA A 269 4.82 11.72 -8.26
N ALA A 270 5.46 10.59 -7.93
CA ALA A 270 6.74 10.60 -7.23
C ALA A 270 7.94 11.05 -8.09
N GLY A 271 7.74 11.38 -9.37
CA GLY A 271 8.79 11.88 -10.27
C GLY A 271 9.71 10.79 -10.83
N ALA A 272 9.30 9.52 -10.80
CA ALA A 272 10.08 8.45 -11.40
C ALA A 272 10.11 8.56 -12.93
N THR A 273 11.27 8.27 -13.54
CA THR A 273 11.42 8.18 -15.00
C THR A 273 11.63 6.74 -15.46
N HIS A 274 12.17 5.89 -14.59
CA HIS A 274 12.48 4.49 -14.87
C HIS A 274 11.96 3.60 -13.74
N VAL A 275 11.16 2.58 -14.05
CA VAL A 275 10.51 1.75 -13.02
C VAL A 275 10.63 0.27 -13.33
N VAL A 276 11.09 -0.49 -12.34
CA VAL A 276 11.04 -1.95 -12.36
C VAL A 276 9.81 -2.46 -11.60
N ILE A 277 9.00 -3.31 -12.22
CA ILE A 277 7.83 -3.93 -11.60
C ILE A 277 8.12 -5.41 -11.32
N ASP A 278 8.15 -5.80 -10.05
CA ASP A 278 8.23 -7.18 -9.60
C ASP A 278 6.83 -7.82 -9.58
N ILE A 279 6.66 -8.93 -10.31
CA ILE A 279 5.39 -9.67 -10.44
C ILE A 279 5.60 -11.10 -9.92
N PRO A 280 5.32 -11.35 -8.62
CA PRO A 280 5.34 -12.70 -8.06
C PRO A 280 4.22 -13.56 -8.66
N ILE A 281 4.56 -14.75 -9.13
CA ILE A 281 3.64 -15.72 -9.71
C ILE A 281 3.57 -16.95 -8.83
N GLY A 282 2.38 -17.29 -8.33
CA GLY A 282 2.22 -18.46 -7.47
C GLY A 282 0.76 -18.78 -7.14
N PRO A 283 0.48 -19.99 -6.62
CA PRO A 283 -0.87 -20.48 -6.40
C PRO A 283 -1.67 -19.60 -5.43
N THR A 284 -1.00 -19.03 -4.43
CA THR A 284 -1.57 -18.17 -3.39
C THR A 284 -1.13 -16.71 -3.50
N ALA A 285 -0.36 -16.37 -4.54
CA ALA A 285 0.01 -14.98 -4.85
C ALA A 285 -1.15 -14.25 -5.54
N LYS A 286 -1.01 -12.93 -5.70
CA LYS A 286 -1.99 -12.09 -6.40
C LYS A 286 -2.12 -12.49 -7.88
N ILE A 287 -0.99 -12.82 -8.53
CA ILE A 287 -0.95 -13.33 -9.90
C ILE A 287 -0.69 -14.84 -9.87
N ARG A 288 -1.62 -15.62 -10.43
CA ARG A 288 -1.64 -17.09 -10.28
C ARG A 288 -1.07 -17.87 -11.47
N SER A 289 -0.98 -17.25 -12.65
CA SER A 289 -0.42 -17.90 -13.84
C SER A 289 0.54 -16.99 -14.58
N ARG A 290 1.40 -17.61 -15.39
CA ARG A 290 2.32 -16.91 -16.28
C ARG A 290 1.59 -16.07 -17.32
N GLU A 291 0.50 -16.59 -17.90
CA GLU A 291 -0.23 -15.82 -18.91
C GLU A 291 -0.87 -14.56 -18.30
N ALA A 292 -1.38 -14.65 -17.06
CA ALA A 292 -1.89 -13.47 -16.36
C ALA A 292 -0.80 -12.42 -16.09
N ALA A 293 0.41 -12.86 -15.71
CA ALA A 293 1.54 -11.97 -15.52
C ALA A 293 1.98 -11.29 -16.82
N GLU A 294 1.98 -12.02 -17.94
CA GLU A 294 2.36 -11.49 -19.25
C GLU A 294 1.35 -10.47 -19.78
N ARG A 295 0.04 -10.71 -19.61
CA ARG A 295 -1.01 -9.73 -19.94
C ARG A 295 -0.87 -8.46 -19.11
N LEU A 296 -0.73 -8.59 -17.79
CA LEU A 296 -0.53 -7.44 -16.90
C LEU A 296 0.73 -6.65 -17.29
N ALA A 297 1.84 -7.33 -17.58
CA ALA A 297 3.08 -6.69 -17.99
C ALA A 297 2.93 -5.92 -19.31
N ALA A 298 2.20 -6.47 -20.29
CA ALA A 298 1.92 -5.80 -21.56
C ALA A 298 1.12 -4.52 -21.33
N HIS A 299 0.01 -4.57 -20.59
CA HIS A 299 -0.82 -3.40 -20.33
C HIS A 299 -0.11 -2.35 -19.46
N LEU A 300 0.68 -2.77 -18.47
CA LEU A 300 1.54 -1.86 -17.70
C LEU A 300 2.52 -1.11 -18.61
N THR A 301 3.18 -1.82 -19.52
CA THR A 301 4.18 -1.25 -20.43
C THR A 301 3.54 -0.29 -21.43
N GLU A 302 2.40 -0.67 -22.01
CA GLU A 302 1.65 0.16 -22.94
C GLU A 302 1.14 1.43 -22.25
N THR A 303 0.54 1.31 -21.06
CA THR A 303 0.08 2.46 -20.30
C THR A 303 1.26 3.37 -19.93
N ALA A 304 2.35 2.82 -19.39
CA ALA A 304 3.53 3.59 -18.99
C ALA A 304 4.16 4.40 -20.13
N SER A 305 4.15 3.85 -21.36
CA SER A 305 4.71 4.53 -22.53
C SER A 305 4.01 5.87 -22.85
N HIS A 306 2.70 5.98 -22.57
CA HIS A 306 1.91 7.22 -22.75
C HIS A 306 2.28 8.32 -21.74
N PHE A 307 3.06 8.00 -20.71
CA PHE A 307 3.54 8.94 -19.70
C PHE A 307 5.06 9.15 -19.79
N GLY A 308 5.72 8.61 -20.81
CA GLY A 308 7.18 8.71 -20.97
C GLY A 308 7.96 7.94 -19.90
N LEU A 309 7.32 6.95 -19.25
CA LEU A 309 7.92 6.17 -18.18
C LEU A 309 8.57 4.90 -18.76
N ALA A 310 9.88 4.76 -18.58
CA ALA A 310 10.59 3.55 -18.98
C ALA A 310 10.29 2.42 -17.98
N LEU A 311 9.64 1.35 -18.44
CA LEU A 311 9.17 0.26 -17.59
C LEU A 311 9.89 -1.06 -17.90
N ARG A 312 10.25 -1.82 -16.85
CA ARG A 312 10.67 -3.22 -16.98
C ARG A 312 9.95 -4.12 -15.98
N CYS A 313 9.23 -5.11 -16.47
CA CYS A 313 8.57 -6.10 -15.62
C CYS A 313 9.47 -7.32 -15.39
N LEU A 314 9.50 -7.84 -14.16
CA LEU A 314 10.19 -9.06 -13.78
C LEU A 314 9.19 -10.08 -13.25
N TYR A 315 9.28 -11.30 -13.77
CA TYR A 315 8.51 -12.44 -13.26
C TYR A 315 9.33 -13.19 -12.22
N THR A 316 8.80 -13.28 -10.99
CA THR A 316 9.49 -13.88 -9.85
C THR A 316 8.63 -14.94 -9.18
N ASP A 317 9.26 -15.82 -8.40
CA ASP A 317 8.57 -16.94 -7.76
C ASP A 317 7.66 -16.47 -6.60
N GLY A 318 6.39 -16.82 -6.64
CA GLY A 318 5.39 -16.56 -5.60
C GLY A 318 4.92 -17.82 -4.87
N SER A 319 5.63 -18.94 -5.01
CA SER A 319 5.25 -20.23 -4.42
C SER A 319 5.30 -20.25 -2.88
N GLN A 320 6.14 -19.41 -2.28
CA GLN A 320 6.36 -19.33 -0.83
C GLN A 320 6.76 -17.90 -0.41
N PRO A 321 6.69 -17.57 0.89
CA PRO A 321 7.14 -16.28 1.41
C PRO A 321 8.61 -16.01 1.10
N VAL A 322 8.98 -14.73 0.98
CA VAL A 322 10.38 -14.32 0.80
C VAL A 322 11.01 -14.06 2.15
N GLY A 323 12.21 -14.57 2.37
CA GLY A 323 12.87 -14.50 3.66
C GLY A 323 12.25 -15.42 4.71
N ARG A 324 12.49 -15.11 5.98
CA ARG A 324 12.04 -15.90 7.13
C ARG A 324 11.00 -15.16 7.96
N GLY A 325 11.09 -13.84 8.04
CA GLY A 325 10.17 -13.00 8.79
C GLY A 325 8.91 -12.65 8.01
N ILE A 326 7.79 -12.58 8.73
CA ILE A 326 6.53 -12.01 8.28
C ILE A 326 6.02 -11.11 9.43
N GLY A 327 5.85 -9.83 9.19
CA GLY A 327 5.57 -8.81 10.21
C GLY A 327 6.69 -7.75 10.32
N PRO A 328 6.40 -6.50 10.75
CA PRO A 328 7.30 -5.37 10.55
C PRO A 328 8.73 -5.57 11.10
N ALA A 329 8.85 -5.93 12.38
CA ALA A 329 10.17 -6.12 13.01
C ALA A 329 10.90 -7.37 12.51
N LEU A 330 10.16 -8.44 12.21
CA LEU A 330 10.73 -9.70 11.72
C LEU A 330 11.29 -9.54 10.30
N GLU A 331 10.57 -8.84 9.44
CA GLU A 331 11.01 -8.54 8.09
C GLU A 331 12.17 -7.51 8.08
N ALA A 332 12.18 -6.56 9.02
CA ALA A 332 13.28 -5.62 9.20
C ALA A 332 14.59 -6.34 9.60
N ARG A 333 14.50 -7.39 10.42
CA ARG A 333 15.66 -8.24 10.76
C ARG A 333 16.22 -8.98 9.56
N ASP A 334 15.36 -9.51 8.69
CA ASP A 334 15.80 -10.16 7.47
C ASP A 334 16.58 -9.20 6.56
N VAL A 335 16.09 -7.96 6.41
CA VAL A 335 16.78 -6.89 5.68
C VAL A 335 18.16 -6.61 6.28
N LEU A 336 18.24 -6.44 7.61
CA LEU A 336 19.51 -6.20 8.31
C LEU A 336 20.47 -7.37 8.13
N ALA A 337 20.00 -8.61 8.26
CA ALA A 337 20.82 -9.80 8.11
C ALA A 337 21.43 -9.90 6.70
N VAL A 338 20.67 -9.53 5.66
CA VAL A 338 21.19 -9.48 4.29
C VAL A 338 22.20 -8.34 4.11
N LEU A 339 21.88 -7.11 4.55
CA LEU A 339 22.79 -5.97 4.39
C LEU A 339 24.11 -6.16 5.15
N ARG A 340 24.05 -6.67 6.38
CA ARG A 340 25.20 -6.90 7.25
C ARG A 340 25.98 -8.17 6.89
N ASN A 341 25.60 -8.87 5.81
CA ASN A 341 26.21 -10.12 5.36
C ASN A 341 26.29 -11.19 6.46
N GLU A 342 25.25 -11.29 7.29
CA GLU A 342 25.22 -12.29 8.37
C GLU A 342 25.28 -13.71 7.79
N PRO A 343 25.93 -14.68 8.46
CA PRO A 343 26.01 -16.06 7.97
C PRO A 343 24.65 -16.73 7.82
N ALA A 344 23.70 -16.39 8.69
CA ALA A 344 22.36 -16.98 8.72
C ALA A 344 21.32 -16.20 7.91
N ARG A 345 21.74 -15.25 7.07
CA ARG A 345 20.84 -14.40 6.28
C ARG A 345 19.91 -15.22 5.36
N PRO A 346 18.68 -14.74 5.10
CA PRO A 346 17.80 -15.36 4.11
C PRO A 346 18.36 -15.20 2.70
N GLN A 347 18.84 -16.31 2.13
CA GLN A 347 19.51 -16.29 0.84
C GLN A 347 18.55 -16.00 -0.33
N ASP A 348 17.31 -16.49 -0.25
CA ASP A 348 16.25 -16.22 -1.22
C ASP A 348 15.90 -14.73 -1.30
N LEU A 349 15.87 -14.03 -0.15
CA LEU A 349 15.69 -12.59 -0.10
C LEU A 349 16.87 -11.86 -0.74
N ARG A 350 18.11 -12.28 -0.45
CA ARG A 350 19.33 -11.72 -1.05
C ARG A 350 19.30 -11.86 -2.57
N GLU A 351 19.04 -13.06 -3.08
CA GLU A 351 19.02 -13.36 -4.51
C GLU A 351 17.90 -12.59 -5.23
N ARG A 352 16.68 -12.58 -4.66
CA ARG A 352 15.57 -11.81 -5.25
C ARG A 352 15.86 -10.32 -5.25
N ALA A 353 16.41 -9.78 -4.16
CA ALA A 353 16.80 -8.37 -4.07
C ALA A 353 17.88 -8.02 -5.10
N ALA A 354 18.90 -8.88 -5.26
CA ALA A 354 19.96 -8.67 -6.23
C ALA A 354 19.46 -8.73 -7.68
N ARG A 355 18.58 -9.68 -8.01
CA ARG A 355 17.95 -9.75 -9.34
C ARG A 355 17.12 -8.50 -9.67
N VAL A 356 16.31 -8.04 -8.71
CA VAL A 356 15.50 -6.83 -8.91
C VAL A 356 16.37 -5.58 -8.96
N ALA A 357 17.36 -5.45 -8.07
CA ALA A 357 18.30 -4.34 -8.09
C ALA A 357 19.14 -4.33 -9.37
N GLY A 358 19.54 -5.50 -9.87
CA GLY A 358 20.26 -5.63 -11.13
C GLY A 358 19.47 -5.09 -12.31
N ALA A 359 18.17 -5.38 -12.38
CA ALA A 359 17.30 -4.79 -13.39
C ALA A 359 17.18 -3.27 -13.24
N VAL A 360 17.16 -2.74 -12.01
CA VAL A 360 17.18 -1.30 -11.73
C VAL A 360 18.50 -0.67 -12.17
N LEU A 361 19.64 -1.31 -11.89
CA LEU A 361 20.97 -0.85 -12.28
C LEU A 361 21.12 -0.81 -13.81
N GLU A 362 20.64 -1.82 -14.51
CA GLU A 362 20.63 -1.86 -15.97
C GLU A 362 19.69 -0.79 -16.56
N LEU A 363 18.47 -0.70 -16.04
CA LEU A 363 17.47 0.26 -16.52
C LEU A 363 17.89 1.71 -16.26
N GLY A 364 18.59 1.97 -15.15
CA GLY A 364 19.15 3.27 -14.81
C GLY A 364 20.51 3.59 -15.44
N GLY A 365 21.10 2.66 -16.22
CA GLY A 365 22.38 2.86 -16.91
C GLY A 365 23.64 2.71 -16.04
N ALA A 366 23.51 2.25 -14.79
CA ALA A 366 24.65 1.96 -13.91
C ALA A 366 25.32 0.61 -14.19
N ALA A 367 24.68 -0.26 -14.98
CA ALA A 367 25.22 -1.54 -15.43
C ALA A 367 24.87 -1.80 -16.89
N LEU A 368 25.74 -2.53 -17.59
CA LEU A 368 25.41 -3.07 -18.92
C LEU A 368 24.38 -4.20 -18.80
N ALA A 369 23.57 -4.38 -19.85
CA ALA A 369 22.58 -5.44 -19.91
C ALA A 369 23.22 -6.83 -19.62
N GLY A 370 22.64 -7.57 -18.68
CA GLY A 370 23.13 -8.87 -18.23
C GLY A 370 24.19 -8.81 -17.13
N GLN A 371 24.67 -7.62 -16.75
CA GLN A 371 25.68 -7.45 -15.69
C GLN A 371 25.09 -6.89 -14.39
N GLY A 372 23.82 -6.48 -14.38
CA GLY A 372 23.20 -5.82 -13.23
C GLY A 372 23.16 -6.68 -11.98
N GLU A 373 22.76 -7.95 -12.10
CA GLU A 373 22.63 -8.85 -10.94
C GLU A 373 23.98 -9.13 -10.29
N ALA A 374 25.03 -9.35 -11.11
CA ALA A 374 26.39 -9.54 -10.60
C ALA A 374 26.90 -8.30 -9.85
N LEU A 375 26.66 -7.10 -10.39
CA LEU A 375 27.01 -5.84 -9.71
C LEU A 375 26.21 -5.66 -8.41
N ALA A 376 24.93 -6.01 -8.39
CA ALA A 376 24.10 -5.95 -7.20
C ALA A 376 24.62 -6.89 -6.09
N LEU A 377 24.96 -8.14 -6.44
CA LEU A 377 25.56 -9.10 -5.52
C LEU A 377 26.91 -8.59 -4.99
N GLN A 378 27.78 -8.08 -5.86
CA GLN A 378 29.06 -7.48 -5.45
C GLN A 378 28.86 -6.29 -4.50
N THR A 379 27.83 -5.47 -4.72
CA THR A 379 27.50 -4.32 -3.86
C THR A 379 27.05 -4.76 -2.47
N LEU A 380 26.31 -5.87 -2.37
CA LEU A 380 25.96 -6.50 -1.09
C LEU A 380 27.20 -7.10 -0.42
N ASP A 381 27.94 -7.95 -1.13
CA ASP A 381 29.05 -8.73 -0.56
C ASP A 381 30.22 -7.84 -0.11
N SER A 382 30.46 -6.72 -0.78
CA SER A 382 31.47 -5.72 -0.39
C SER A 382 31.07 -4.85 0.81
N GLY A 383 29.82 -4.90 1.26
CA GLY A 383 29.31 -4.05 2.35
C GLY A 383 28.90 -2.63 1.93
N ARG A 384 29.15 -2.22 0.67
CA ARG A 384 28.76 -0.89 0.17
C ARG A 384 27.26 -0.61 0.31
N ALA A 385 26.42 -1.62 0.09
CA ALA A 385 24.98 -1.50 0.30
C ALA A 385 24.64 -1.17 1.76
N TRP A 386 25.27 -1.85 2.73
CA TRP A 386 25.07 -1.57 4.15
C TRP A 386 25.50 -0.16 4.54
N GLU A 387 26.69 0.27 4.11
CA GLU A 387 27.19 1.61 4.38
C GLU A 387 26.25 2.69 3.84
N LYS A 388 25.77 2.52 2.60
CA LYS A 388 24.79 3.44 2.01
C LYS A 388 23.47 3.42 2.76
N PHE A 389 22.95 2.24 3.11
CA PHE A 389 21.70 2.12 3.88
C PHE A 389 21.81 2.82 5.24
N ALA A 390 22.92 2.65 5.95
CA ALA A 390 23.17 3.29 7.23
C ALA A 390 23.19 4.83 7.11
N ARG A 391 23.80 5.37 6.05
CA ARG A 391 23.77 6.82 5.77
C ARG A 391 22.38 7.34 5.43
N ILE A 392 21.61 6.60 4.61
CA ILE A 392 20.21 6.93 4.33
C ILE A 392 19.42 6.98 5.65
N CYS A 393 19.54 5.96 6.51
CA CYS A 393 18.86 5.94 7.80
C CYS A 393 19.29 7.12 8.69
N ALA A 394 20.58 7.44 8.73
CA ALA A 394 21.09 8.60 9.48
C ALA A 394 20.43 9.92 8.99
N ALA A 395 20.36 10.12 7.68
CA ALA A 395 19.72 11.30 7.09
C ALA A 395 18.20 11.34 7.33
N GLN A 396 17.53 10.18 7.41
CA GLN A 396 16.11 10.08 7.75
C GLN A 396 15.80 10.27 9.25
N GLY A 397 16.81 10.44 10.11
CA GLY A 397 16.64 10.67 11.54
C GLY A 397 17.14 9.54 12.45
N GLY A 398 18.01 8.67 11.93
CA GLY A 398 18.79 7.71 12.70
C GLY A 398 18.38 6.26 12.49
N LEU A 399 19.38 5.38 12.56
CA LEU A 399 19.19 3.93 12.51
C LEU A 399 18.59 3.43 13.85
N ARG A 400 17.61 2.54 13.75
CA ARG A 400 16.89 1.91 14.87
C ARG A 400 17.07 0.39 14.82
N GLU A 401 16.95 -0.24 15.98
CA GLU A 401 16.94 -1.70 16.10
C GLU A 401 15.50 -2.22 16.24
N PRO A 402 15.09 -3.23 15.45
CA PRO A 402 13.73 -3.76 15.51
C PRO A 402 13.36 -4.41 16.86
N PRO A 403 12.16 -4.15 17.41
CA PRO A 403 11.73 -4.65 18.71
C PRO A 403 11.42 -6.16 18.71
N GLN A 404 11.68 -6.85 19.83
CA GLN A 404 11.39 -8.28 20.00
C GLN A 404 10.05 -8.52 20.68
N ALA A 405 9.38 -9.62 20.34
CA ALA A 405 8.13 -10.02 20.97
C ALA A 405 8.38 -10.63 22.35
N ALA A 406 7.45 -10.40 23.29
CA ALA A 406 7.51 -10.98 24.63
C ALA A 406 7.06 -12.44 24.68
N HIS A 407 6.25 -12.87 23.70
CA HIS A 407 5.70 -14.22 23.61
C HIS A 407 6.04 -14.84 22.26
N ILE A 408 6.70 -16.00 22.29
CA ILE A 408 7.10 -16.75 21.11
C ILE A 408 6.71 -18.22 21.32
N GLU A 409 5.89 -18.76 20.43
CA GLU A 409 5.42 -20.15 20.50
C GLU A 409 5.72 -20.90 19.20
N PRO A 410 6.27 -22.13 19.25
CA PRO A 410 6.51 -22.93 18.07
C PRO A 410 5.23 -23.57 17.55
N LEU A 411 5.07 -23.61 16.22
CA LEU A 411 4.15 -24.56 15.57
C LEU A 411 4.99 -25.70 15.00
N VAL A 412 4.65 -26.92 15.40
CA VAL A 412 5.41 -28.15 15.09
C VAL A 412 4.75 -28.97 14.00
N ALA A 413 5.54 -29.70 13.23
CA ALA A 413 5.05 -30.61 12.20
C ALA A 413 4.35 -31.82 12.82
N LEU A 414 3.13 -32.14 12.37
CA LEU A 414 2.35 -33.27 12.90
C LEU A 414 2.79 -34.62 12.33
N GLN A 415 3.49 -34.60 11.19
CA GLN A 415 4.08 -35.76 10.53
C GLN A 415 5.46 -35.42 9.98
N ALA A 416 6.23 -36.45 9.64
CA ALA A 416 7.50 -36.31 8.94
C ALA A 416 7.29 -36.36 7.42
N GLY A 417 8.22 -35.81 6.67
CA GLY A 417 8.24 -35.84 5.20
C GLY A 417 8.70 -34.52 4.61
N ARG A 418 8.42 -34.30 3.32
CA ARG A 418 8.84 -33.13 2.57
C ARG A 418 7.76 -32.06 2.53
N VAL A 419 8.12 -30.80 2.76
CA VAL A 419 7.20 -29.66 2.61
C VAL A 419 6.95 -29.41 1.12
N VAL A 420 5.73 -29.63 0.64
CA VAL A 420 5.36 -29.49 -0.78
C VAL A 420 4.45 -28.30 -1.07
N HIS A 421 3.88 -27.69 -0.04
CA HIS A 421 3.05 -26.50 -0.19
C HIS A 421 3.14 -25.59 1.04
N ILE A 422 3.09 -24.27 0.80
CA ILE A 422 3.01 -23.23 1.82
C ILE A 422 1.93 -22.22 1.40
N ASP A 423 0.90 -22.04 2.22
CA ASP A 423 -0.19 -21.12 1.93
C ASP A 423 0.14 -19.70 2.44
N ASN A 424 0.52 -18.82 1.50
CA ASN A 424 0.84 -17.42 1.77
C ASN A 424 -0.32 -16.62 2.39
N ARG A 425 -1.57 -16.94 2.03
CA ARG A 425 -2.76 -16.21 2.51
C ARG A 425 -3.05 -16.58 3.96
N LYS A 426 -2.98 -17.88 4.29
CA LYS A 426 -3.14 -18.35 5.67
C LYS A 426 -2.01 -17.87 6.58
N LEU A 427 -0.76 -17.87 6.11
CA LEU A 427 0.36 -17.30 6.86
C LEU A 427 0.19 -15.80 7.11
N SER A 428 -0.23 -15.06 6.08
CA SER A 428 -0.50 -13.62 6.23
C SER A 428 -1.60 -13.36 7.25
N ARG A 429 -2.68 -14.17 7.24
CA ARG A 429 -3.75 -14.08 8.23
C ARG A 429 -3.25 -14.44 9.63
N LEU A 430 -2.46 -15.49 9.78
CA LEU A 430 -1.87 -15.88 11.06
C LEU A 430 -1.03 -14.75 11.68
N ALA A 431 -0.14 -14.14 10.89
CA ALA A 431 0.68 -13.01 11.33
C ALA A 431 -0.16 -11.80 11.75
N LYS A 432 -1.25 -11.51 11.02
CA LYS A 432 -2.18 -10.43 11.39
C LYS A 432 -2.92 -10.70 12.70
N LEU A 433 -3.40 -11.92 12.87
CA LEU A 433 -4.10 -12.32 14.10
C LEU A 433 -3.17 -12.29 15.32
N ALA A 434 -1.86 -12.44 15.11
CA ALA A 434 -0.85 -12.26 16.16
C ALA A 434 -0.63 -10.77 16.53
N GLY A 435 -1.14 -9.85 15.73
CA GLY A 435 -1.11 -8.40 15.96
C GLY A 435 -0.38 -7.57 14.89
N ALA A 436 0.14 -8.17 13.82
CA ALA A 436 0.84 -7.42 12.78
C ALA A 436 -0.14 -6.70 11.80
N PRO A 437 0.14 -5.47 11.34
CA PRO A 437 1.32 -4.65 11.63
C PRO A 437 1.23 -3.79 12.90
N GLU A 438 0.05 -3.64 13.51
CA GLU A 438 -0.23 -2.67 14.59
C GLU A 438 0.61 -2.91 15.85
N ARG A 439 1.04 -4.16 16.07
CA ARG A 439 2.04 -4.59 17.05
C ARG A 439 3.34 -4.88 16.31
N PRO A 440 4.31 -3.95 16.28
CA PRO A 440 5.44 -4.07 15.34
C PRO A 440 6.32 -5.31 15.55
N ALA A 441 6.37 -5.82 16.79
CA ALA A 441 7.14 -7.03 17.12
C ALA A 441 6.40 -8.34 16.80
N ALA A 442 5.10 -8.29 16.50
CA ALA A 442 4.29 -9.46 16.22
C ALA A 442 4.47 -9.98 14.79
N GLY A 443 4.12 -11.25 14.57
CA GLY A 443 4.17 -11.88 13.26
C GLY A 443 4.60 -13.34 13.32
N VAL A 444 5.26 -13.81 12.26
CA VAL A 444 5.70 -15.20 12.11
C VAL A 444 7.14 -15.24 11.64
N SER A 445 7.97 -16.11 12.22
CA SER A 445 9.28 -16.46 11.67
C SER A 445 9.28 -17.91 11.19
N LEU A 446 9.44 -18.12 9.88
CA LEU A 446 9.49 -19.41 9.22
C LEU A 446 10.84 -20.09 9.43
N ARG A 447 10.78 -21.40 9.67
CA ARG A 447 11.95 -22.29 9.74
C ARG A 447 12.01 -23.21 8.54
N ALA A 448 10.88 -23.82 8.19
CA ALA A 448 10.79 -24.73 7.06
C ALA A 448 10.59 -23.96 5.76
N ARG A 449 11.26 -24.42 4.69
CA ARG A 449 11.10 -23.92 3.33
C ARG A 449 10.47 -24.97 2.43
N LEU A 450 9.90 -24.51 1.33
CA LEU A 450 9.36 -25.38 0.30
C LEU A 450 10.46 -26.32 -0.22
N GLY A 451 10.17 -27.62 -0.23
CA GLY A 451 11.06 -28.69 -0.66
C GLY A 451 11.98 -29.25 0.42
N GLU A 452 11.98 -28.73 1.64
CA GLU A 452 12.77 -29.25 2.77
C GLU A 452 12.10 -30.46 3.44
N GLU A 453 12.94 -31.37 3.93
CA GLU A 453 12.53 -32.48 4.81
C GLU A 453 12.31 -31.97 6.24
N ILE A 454 11.22 -32.40 6.85
CA ILE A 454 10.87 -32.06 8.23
C ILE A 454 10.52 -33.32 9.02
N SER A 455 10.98 -33.36 10.28
CA SER A 455 10.64 -34.45 11.20
C SER A 455 9.35 -34.15 11.97
N ARG A 456 8.60 -35.19 12.34
CA ARG A 456 7.46 -35.06 13.25
C ARG A 456 7.92 -34.40 14.57
N GLY A 457 7.21 -33.38 15.02
CA GLY A 457 7.53 -32.61 16.22
C GLY A 457 8.55 -31.48 16.01
N GLN A 458 9.16 -31.37 14.83
CA GLN A 458 10.09 -30.27 14.51
C GLN A 458 9.31 -28.96 14.32
N PRO A 459 9.72 -27.84 14.94
CA PRO A 459 9.15 -26.52 14.66
C PRO A 459 9.37 -26.11 13.21
N TRP A 460 8.28 -25.82 12.49
CA TRP A 460 8.33 -25.32 11.11
C TRP A 460 8.14 -23.80 11.03
N LEU A 461 7.52 -23.21 12.05
CA LEU A 461 7.52 -21.76 12.28
C LEU A 461 7.49 -21.44 13.78
N PHE A 462 7.78 -20.18 14.10
CA PHE A 462 7.50 -19.58 15.41
C PHE A 462 6.53 -18.41 15.25
N LEU A 463 5.51 -18.38 16.09
CA LEU A 463 4.53 -17.30 16.18
C LEU A 463 5.00 -16.29 17.22
N HIS A 464 4.97 -15.01 16.89
CA HIS A 464 5.42 -13.91 17.75
C HIS A 464 4.24 -13.00 18.07
N ALA A 465 3.99 -12.74 19.35
CA ALA A 465 2.93 -11.83 19.80
C ALA A 465 3.40 -10.96 20.96
N GLN A 466 2.81 -9.77 21.10
CA GLN A 466 3.14 -8.87 22.21
C GLN A 466 2.33 -9.19 23.46
N THR A 467 1.14 -9.79 23.33
CA THR A 467 0.31 -10.20 24.46
C THR A 467 -0.07 -11.69 24.38
N ARG A 468 -0.44 -12.27 25.53
CA ARG A 468 -0.97 -13.64 25.60
C ARG A 468 -2.31 -13.80 24.89
N GLY A 469 -3.14 -12.74 24.86
CA GLY A 469 -4.45 -12.76 24.20
C GLY A 469 -4.33 -12.87 22.68
N GLU A 470 -3.48 -12.03 22.08
CA GLU A 470 -3.15 -12.09 20.65
C GLU A 470 -2.55 -13.46 20.28
N MET A 471 -1.65 -13.99 21.11
CA MET A 471 -1.08 -15.32 20.93
C MET A 471 -2.17 -16.41 20.91
N ALA A 472 -3.05 -16.42 21.92
CA ALA A 472 -4.11 -17.42 22.02
C ALA A 472 -5.06 -17.36 20.82
N TYR A 473 -5.44 -16.16 20.37
CA TYR A 473 -6.33 -15.96 19.24
C TYR A 473 -5.71 -16.45 17.91
N ALA A 474 -4.44 -16.13 17.68
CA ALA A 474 -3.71 -16.60 16.51
C ALA A 474 -3.50 -18.13 16.50
N LEU A 475 -3.21 -18.73 17.66
CA LEU A 475 -3.10 -20.19 17.81
C LEU A 475 -4.44 -20.90 17.58
N GLU A 476 -5.56 -20.31 18.03
CA GLU A 476 -6.89 -20.83 17.75
C GLU A 476 -7.17 -20.87 16.25
N TYR A 477 -6.85 -19.81 15.51
CA TYR A 477 -6.92 -19.81 14.06
C TYR A 477 -6.04 -20.90 13.45
N ALA A 478 -4.77 -21.03 13.85
CA ALA A 478 -3.85 -22.03 13.30
C ALA A 478 -4.38 -23.47 13.44
N ARG A 479 -5.14 -23.77 14.51
CA ARG A 479 -5.78 -25.08 14.72
C ARG A 479 -6.95 -25.35 13.77
N HIS A 480 -7.65 -24.30 13.32
CA HIS A 480 -8.87 -24.41 12.51
C HIS A 480 -8.70 -24.01 11.04
N ALA A 481 -7.56 -23.42 10.66
CA ALA A 481 -7.29 -22.95 9.31
C ALA A 481 -7.08 -24.07 8.27
N GLY A 482 -7.08 -25.33 8.71
CA GLY A 482 -6.60 -26.47 7.93
C GLY A 482 -5.10 -26.36 7.64
N ASP A 483 -4.64 -26.99 6.57
CA ASP A 483 -3.22 -27.04 6.25
C ASP A 483 -2.70 -25.66 5.82
N ILE A 484 -1.83 -25.07 6.65
CA ILE A 484 -1.01 -23.90 6.30
C ILE A 484 0.23 -24.34 5.53
N ILE A 485 0.75 -25.52 5.87
CA ILE A 485 1.78 -26.24 5.13
C ILE A 485 1.27 -27.65 4.82
N THR A 486 1.65 -28.17 3.66
CA THR A 486 1.40 -29.59 3.29
C THR A 486 2.72 -30.33 3.30
N ILE A 487 2.76 -31.47 3.98
CA ILE A 487 3.91 -32.35 4.09
C ILE A 487 3.56 -33.68 3.43
N GLU A 488 4.34 -34.12 2.45
CA GLU A 488 4.20 -35.43 1.82
C GLU A 488 5.24 -36.39 2.39
N ALA A 489 4.81 -37.61 2.71
CA ALA A 489 5.62 -38.62 3.39
C ALA A 489 6.68 -39.28 2.49
#